data_AF-A0A933R4E6-F1
#
_entry.id   AF-A0A933R4E6-F1
#
_cell.length_a   1.000
_cell.length_b   1.000
_cell.length_c   1.000
_cell.angle_alpha   90.00
_cell.angle_beta   90.00
_cell.angle_gamma   90.00
#
_symmetry.space_group_name_H-M   'P 1'
#
loop_
_entity.id
_entity.type
_entity.pdbx_description
1 polymer ?
#
loop_
_entity_poly.entity_id
_entity_poly.type
_entity_poly.pdbx_seq_one_letter_code
_entity_poly.pdbx_strand_id
1 'polypeptide(L)'
;MTDAVIYEDLKKNLQGLRNFILNNELTLRSGLETMATVVPQIRHLTGNLVSIMEQFHSTLNGVKKITMNDIELLMAFSGHLQSFLSGNPLLPAEPEHQGDLVRNTQLLAGLNSLAQMREELAQLTEDIIFQVRGLRSDEHAPSPSWVN
;
A
#
# COMPACT_ATOMS: atom_id res chain seq x y z
N MET A 1 14.51 12.41 -7.65
CA MET A 1 13.08 12.04 -7.42
C MET A 1 12.96 11.71 -5.94
N THR A 2 11.98 12.27 -5.23
CA THR A 2 11.78 12.00 -3.79
C THR A 2 10.84 10.80 -3.60
N ASP A 3 10.93 10.12 -2.46
CA ASP A 3 10.11 8.93 -2.17
C ASP A 3 8.60 9.20 -2.23
N ALA A 4 8.16 10.41 -1.85
CA ALA A 4 6.78 10.86 -1.96
C ALA A 4 6.29 10.93 -3.42
N VAL A 5 7.16 11.31 -4.37
CA VAL A 5 6.80 11.36 -5.79
C VAL A 5 6.63 9.96 -6.35
N ILE A 6 7.50 9.02 -5.96
CA ILE A 6 7.41 7.61 -6.38
C ILE A 6 6.12 6.99 -5.84
N TYR A 7 5.75 7.28 -4.60
CA TYR A 7 4.50 6.82 -3.99
C TYR A 7 3.26 7.32 -4.76
N GLU A 8 3.16 8.63 -4.98
CA GLU A 8 1.99 9.21 -5.63
C GLU A 8 1.85 8.76 -7.09
N ASP A 9 2.96 8.62 -7.82
CA ASP A 9 2.93 8.07 -9.18
C ASP A 9 2.44 6.62 -9.19
N LEU A 10 2.91 5.80 -8.26
CA LEU A 10 2.47 4.41 -8.13
C LEU A 10 0.98 4.32 -7.77
N LYS A 11 0.55 5.07 -6.75
CA LYS A 11 -0.85 5.16 -6.32
C LYS A 11 -1.76 5.56 -7.49
N LYS A 12 -1.38 6.61 -8.23
CA LYS A 12 -2.12 7.08 -9.40
C LYS A 12 -2.22 6.02 -10.49
N ASN A 13 -1.15 5.28 -10.75
CA ASN A 13 -1.14 4.22 -11.76
C ASN A 13 -2.05 3.05 -11.36
N LEU A 14 -2.00 2.61 -10.09
CA LEU A 14 -2.88 1.55 -9.58
C LEU A 14 -4.35 1.97 -9.59
N GLN A 15 -4.65 3.21 -9.18
CA GLN A 15 -5.99 3.78 -9.28
C GLN A 15 -6.47 3.86 -10.73
N GLY A 16 -5.60 4.28 -11.65
CA GLY A 16 -5.89 4.33 -13.07
C GLY A 16 -6.23 2.95 -13.63
N LEU A 17 -5.43 1.94 -13.30
CA LEU A 17 -5.65 0.55 -13.71
C LEU A 17 -6.97 0.00 -13.15
N ARG A 18 -7.21 0.16 -11.84
CA ARG A 18 -8.46 -0.26 -11.18
C ARG A 18 -9.67 0.37 -11.85
N ASN A 19 -9.65 1.69 -12.03
CA ASN A 19 -10.77 2.40 -12.62
C ASN A 19 -10.97 1.99 -14.09
N PHE A 20 -9.89 1.74 -14.84
CA PHE A 20 -9.99 1.26 -16.21
C PHE A 20 -10.66 -0.12 -16.27
N ILE A 21 -10.27 -1.06 -15.40
CA ILE A 21 -10.87 -2.40 -15.34
C ILE A 21 -12.34 -2.31 -14.95
N LEU A 22 -12.65 -1.60 -13.87
CA LEU A 22 -14.01 -1.42 -13.37
C LEU A 22 -14.94 -0.82 -14.43
N ASN A 23 -14.50 0.24 -15.11
CA ASN A 23 -15.33 0.95 -16.08
C ASN A 23 -15.51 0.18 -17.41
N ASN A 24 -14.68 -0.84 -17.67
CA ASN A 24 -14.69 -1.58 -18.93
C ASN A 24 -14.89 -3.07 -18.75
N GLU A 25 -15.39 -3.52 -17.59
CA GLU A 25 -15.40 -4.94 -17.20
C GLU A 25 -16.01 -5.86 -18.27
N LEU A 26 -17.22 -5.53 -18.75
CA LEU A 26 -17.94 -6.32 -19.76
C LEU A 26 -17.18 -6.35 -21.10
N THR A 27 -16.68 -5.19 -21.55
CA THR A 27 -15.93 -5.06 -22.79
C THR A 27 -14.60 -5.81 -22.73
N LEU A 28 -13.90 -5.73 -21.59
CA LEU A 28 -12.66 -6.45 -21.35
C LEU A 28 -12.89 -7.95 -21.34
N ARG A 29 -13.93 -8.44 -20.64
CA ARG A 29 -14.29 -9.86 -20.60
C ARG A 29 -14.54 -10.40 -22.01
N SER A 30 -15.44 -9.75 -22.75
CA SER A 30 -15.78 -10.15 -24.13
C SER A 30 -14.57 -10.07 -25.08
N GLY A 31 -13.76 -9.02 -24.96
CA GLY A 31 -12.54 -8.84 -25.74
C GLY A 31 -11.50 -9.92 -25.45
N LEU A 32 -11.28 -10.26 -24.17
CA LEU A 32 -10.37 -11.32 -23.76
C LEU A 32 -10.82 -12.69 -24.26
N GLU A 33 -12.12 -13.00 -24.17
CA GLU A 33 -12.71 -14.24 -24.69
C GLU A 33 -12.54 -14.35 -26.21
N THR A 34 -12.89 -13.30 -26.94
CA THR A 34 -12.78 -13.23 -28.40
C THR A 34 -11.32 -13.40 -28.83
N MET A 35 -10.42 -12.62 -28.24
CA MET A 35 -9.01 -12.64 -28.61
C MET A 35 -8.32 -13.94 -28.22
N ALA A 36 -8.76 -14.61 -27.15
CA ALA A 36 -8.27 -15.94 -26.77
C ALA A 36 -8.56 -17.03 -27.81
N THR A 37 -9.55 -16.84 -28.70
CA THR A 37 -9.81 -17.78 -29.81
C THR A 37 -8.75 -17.69 -30.91
N VAL A 38 -8.16 -16.50 -31.09
CA VAL A 38 -7.16 -16.21 -32.14
C VAL A 38 -5.74 -16.32 -31.59
N VAL A 39 -5.52 -15.84 -30.36
CA VAL A 39 -4.24 -15.83 -29.66
C VAL A 39 -4.44 -16.45 -28.27
N PRO A 40 -4.29 -17.78 -28.14
CA PRO A 40 -4.57 -18.49 -26.89
C PRO A 40 -3.78 -18.00 -25.67
N GLN A 41 -2.61 -17.40 -25.89
CA GLN A 41 -1.76 -16.83 -24.85
C GLN A 41 -2.44 -15.71 -24.06
N ILE A 42 -3.44 -15.03 -24.64
CA ILE A 42 -4.21 -13.97 -23.99
C ILE A 42 -4.99 -14.50 -22.77
N ARG A 43 -5.29 -15.80 -22.72
CA ARG A 43 -5.89 -16.46 -21.54
C ARG A 43 -5.01 -16.32 -20.28
N HIS A 44 -3.71 -16.16 -20.45
CA HIS A 44 -2.78 -15.99 -19.33
C HIS A 44 -2.61 -14.54 -18.89
N LEU A 45 -3.11 -13.56 -19.64
CA LEU A 45 -2.91 -12.13 -19.33
C LEU A 45 -3.44 -11.77 -17.94
N THR A 46 -4.69 -12.14 -17.64
CA THR A 46 -5.33 -11.90 -16.35
C THR A 46 -4.64 -12.67 -15.23
N GLY A 47 -4.23 -13.92 -15.48
CA GLY A 47 -3.47 -14.72 -14.52
C GLY A 47 -2.10 -14.14 -14.18
N ASN A 48 -1.38 -13.62 -15.18
CA ASN A 48 -0.09 -12.95 -14.99
C ASN A 48 -0.26 -11.65 -14.20
N LEU A 49 -1.29 -10.86 -14.51
CA LEU A 49 -1.59 -9.63 -13.77
C LEU A 49 -1.94 -9.93 -12.31
N VAL A 50 -2.78 -10.93 -12.04
CA VAL A 50 -3.08 -11.40 -10.69
C VAL A 50 -1.80 -11.80 -9.96
N SER A 51 -0.94 -12.59 -10.61
CA SER A 51 0.31 -13.06 -10.00
C SER A 51 1.26 -11.90 -9.63
N ILE A 52 1.40 -10.91 -10.52
CA ILE A 52 2.22 -9.71 -10.25
C ILE A 52 1.62 -8.91 -9.07
N MET A 53 0.30 -8.73 -9.05
CA MET A 53 -0.37 -7.99 -7.98
C MET A 53 -0.27 -8.73 -6.64
N GLU A 54 -0.38 -10.07 -6.62
CA GLU A 54 -0.19 -10.87 -5.41
C GLU A 54 1.24 -10.76 -4.87
N GLN A 55 2.25 -10.82 -5.75
CA GLN A 55 3.64 -10.63 -5.35
C GLN A 55 3.89 -9.21 -4.82
N PHE A 56 3.29 -8.20 -5.45
CA PHE A 56 3.40 -6.82 -5.01
C PHE A 56 2.71 -6.62 -3.64
N HIS A 57 1.50 -7.15 -3.46
CA HIS A 57 0.79 -7.14 -2.18
C HIS A 57 1.57 -7.87 -1.08
N SER A 58 2.17 -9.03 -1.39
CA SER A 58 3.05 -9.74 -0.47
C SER A 58 4.28 -8.93 -0.11
N THR A 59 4.84 -8.17 -1.06
CA THR A 59 5.99 -7.28 -0.80
C THR A 59 5.58 -6.15 0.14
N LEU A 60 4.42 -5.54 -0.06
CA LEU A 60 3.87 -4.51 0.84
C LEU A 60 3.66 -5.05 2.26
N ASN A 61 3.17 -6.29 2.38
CA ASN A 61 3.00 -6.97 3.67
C ASN A 61 4.32 -7.43 4.31
N GLY A 62 5.36 -7.65 3.49
CA GLY A 62 6.70 -8.04 3.90
C GLY A 62 7.56 -6.90 4.41
N VAL A 63 7.20 -5.64 4.10
CA VAL A 63 7.74 -4.47 4.80
C VAL A 63 7.31 -4.60 6.26
N LYS A 64 8.26 -5.01 7.11
CA LYS A 64 8.11 -5.38 8.53
C LYS A 64 6.90 -4.68 9.12
N LYS A 65 5.84 -5.44 9.47
CA LYS A 65 4.60 -4.92 10.08
C LYS A 65 4.96 -4.06 11.27
N ILE A 66 5.18 -2.76 11.06
CA ILE A 66 4.98 -1.78 12.09
C ILE A 66 3.47 -1.79 12.24
N THR A 67 2.99 -2.45 13.29
CA THR A 67 1.55 -2.51 13.54
C THR A 67 1.10 -1.09 13.87
N MET A 68 -0.18 -0.77 13.61
CA MET A 68 -0.71 0.54 14.00
C MET A 68 -0.44 0.82 15.49
N ASN A 69 -0.53 -0.22 16.33
CA ASN A 69 -0.19 -0.16 17.75
C ASN A 69 1.27 0.23 18.00
N ASP A 70 2.23 -0.33 17.25
CA ASP A 70 3.65 0.04 17.39
C ASP A 70 3.88 1.51 17.00
N ILE A 71 3.16 2.00 15.99
CA ILE A 71 3.23 3.41 15.55
C ILE A 71 2.64 4.32 16.60
N GLU A 72 1.45 4.00 17.12
CA GLU A 72 0.80 4.77 18.17
C GLU A 72 1.68 4.87 19.42
N LEU A 73 2.31 3.75 19.82
CA LEU A 73 3.22 3.71 20.95
C LEU A 73 4.49 4.54 20.71
N LEU A 74 5.06 4.46 19.51
CA LEU A 74 6.23 5.27 19.12
C LEU A 74 5.89 6.77 18.99
N MET A 75 4.69 7.12 18.51
CA MET A 75 4.21 8.50 18.47
C MET A 75 3.96 9.05 19.88
N ALA A 76 3.33 8.27 20.77
CA ALA A 76 3.12 8.65 22.16
C ALA A 76 4.46 8.85 22.87
N PHE A 77 5.41 7.93 22.68
CA PHE A 77 6.77 8.07 23.20
C PHE A 77 7.46 9.33 22.66
N SER A 78 7.37 9.57 21.35
CA SER A 78 7.93 10.75 20.69
C SER A 78 7.35 12.06 21.26
N GLY A 79 6.03 12.12 21.45
CA GLY A 79 5.35 13.25 22.07
C GLY A 79 5.80 13.50 23.51
N HIS A 80 5.87 12.45 24.33
CA HIS A 80 6.36 12.54 25.70
C HIS A 80 7.82 13.00 25.77
N LEU A 81 8.66 12.49 24.87
CA LEU A 81 10.07 12.86 24.78
C LEU A 81 10.23 14.33 24.38
N GLN A 82 9.45 14.81 23.40
CA GLN A 82 9.46 16.21 23.00
C GLN A 82 9.00 17.14 24.13
N SER A 83 7.94 16.78 24.86
CA SER A 83 7.48 17.52 26.05
C SER A 83 8.53 17.54 27.16
N PHE A 84 9.24 16.43 27.38
CA PHE A 84 10.32 16.35 28.36
C PHE A 84 11.49 17.27 28.00
N LEU A 85 11.88 17.29 26.72
CA LEU A 85 12.98 18.11 26.20
C LEU A 85 12.68 19.60 26.18
N SER A 86 11.43 20.00 25.89
CA SER A 86 11.03 21.42 25.85
C SER A 86 10.69 22.00 27.23
N GLY A 87 10.27 21.16 28.18
CA GLY A 87 9.79 21.58 29.49
C GLY A 87 10.84 21.64 30.61
N ASN A 88 12.06 21.13 30.39
CA ASN A 88 13.08 21.03 31.44
C ASN A 88 14.31 21.92 31.18
N PRO A 89 14.38 23.13 31.78
CA PRO A 89 15.54 24.02 31.67
C PRO A 89 16.79 23.48 32.40
N LEU A 90 16.67 22.37 33.12
CA LEU A 90 17.76 21.70 33.84
C LEU A 90 18.45 20.61 33.03
N LEU A 91 18.03 20.38 31.78
CA LEU A 91 18.66 19.36 30.94
C LEU A 91 20.11 19.78 30.61
N PRO A 92 21.06 18.82 30.61
CA PRO A 92 22.41 19.08 30.15
C PRO A 92 22.35 19.62 28.72
N ALA A 93 22.97 20.77 28.49
CA ALA A 93 23.09 21.37 27.16
C ALA A 93 24.18 20.62 26.37
N GLU A 94 23.86 19.40 25.92
CA GLU A 94 24.61 18.71 24.87
C GLU A 94 23.84 18.88 23.56
N PRO A 95 24.20 19.89 22.74
CA PRO A 95 23.40 20.31 21.57
C PRO A 95 23.26 19.19 20.53
N GLU A 96 24.27 18.34 20.44
CA GLU A 96 24.33 17.17 19.57
C GLU A 96 23.30 16.10 19.95
N HIS A 97 23.20 15.74 21.23
CA HIS A 97 22.21 14.77 21.70
C HIS A 97 20.78 15.32 21.64
N GLN A 98 20.57 16.62 21.91
CA GLN A 98 19.27 17.27 21.71
C GLN A 98 18.86 17.31 20.22
N GLY A 99 19.80 17.62 19.33
CA GLY A 99 19.56 17.64 17.88
C GLY A 99 19.17 16.27 17.33
N ASP A 100 19.86 15.21 17.74
CA ASP A 100 19.55 13.83 17.35
C ASP A 100 18.20 13.38 17.90
N LEU A 101 17.88 13.74 19.15
CA LEU A 101 16.58 13.45 19.75
C LEU A 101 15.42 14.12 18.99
N VAL A 102 15.54 15.40 18.64
CA VAL A 102 14.53 16.13 17.88
C VAL A 102 14.38 15.57 16.45
N ARG A 103 15.49 15.19 15.80
CA ARG A 103 15.43 14.56 14.48
C ARG A 103 14.73 13.20 14.54
N ASN A 104 15.02 12.39 15.57
CA ASN A 104 14.40 11.08 15.74
C ASN A 104 12.90 11.20 16.05
N THR A 105 12.46 12.17 16.85
CA THR A 105 11.03 12.38 17.10
C THR A 105 10.27 12.79 15.85
N GLN A 106 10.87 13.59 14.97
CA GLN A 106 10.32 13.94 13.65
C GLN A 106 10.23 12.74 12.71
N LEU A 107 11.24 11.86 12.70
CA LEU A 107 11.19 10.60 11.93
C LEU A 107 10.06 9.68 12.43
N LEU A 108 9.89 9.56 13.75
CA LEU A 108 8.81 8.78 14.35
C LEU A 108 7.42 9.35 14.01
N ALA A 109 7.27 10.68 13.92
CA ALA A 109 6.03 11.31 13.46
C ALA A 109 5.69 10.98 12.00
N GLY A 110 6.70 10.73 11.15
CA GLY A 110 6.52 10.30 9.75
C GLY A 110 6.07 8.85 9.57
N LEU A 111 6.14 8.01 10.61
CA LEU A 111 5.80 6.58 10.53
C LEU A 111 4.31 6.33 10.24
N ASN A 112 3.42 7.17 10.77
CA ASN A 112 1.99 7.06 10.51
C ASN A 112 1.67 7.25 9.03
N SER A 113 2.32 8.23 8.39
CA SER A 113 2.16 8.48 6.95
C SER A 113 2.64 7.29 6.13
N LEU A 114 3.77 6.67 6.49
CA LEU A 114 4.27 5.48 5.81
C LEU A 114 3.33 4.27 5.95
N ALA A 115 2.71 4.09 7.12
CA ALA A 115 1.76 3.02 7.33
C ALA A 115 0.44 3.23 6.57
N GLN A 116 -0.06 4.47 6.54
CA GLN A 116 -1.22 4.84 5.73
C GLN A 116 -0.93 4.60 4.24
N MET A 117 0.25 5.01 3.75
CA MET A 117 0.68 4.76 2.38
C MET A 117 0.71 3.27 2.03
N ARG A 118 1.25 2.43 2.93
CA ARG A 118 1.26 0.98 2.76
C ARG A 118 -0.16 0.43 2.66
N GLU A 119 -1.04 0.83 3.58
CA GLU A 119 -2.41 0.35 3.65
C GLU A 119 -3.20 0.72 2.39
N GLU A 120 -3.07 1.97 1.92
CA GLU A 120 -3.70 2.43 0.68
C GLU A 120 -3.26 1.59 -0.54
N LEU A 121 -1.96 1.31 -0.67
CA LEU A 121 -1.45 0.49 -1.77
C LEU A 121 -1.88 -0.97 -1.64
N ALA A 122 -1.93 -1.51 -0.43
CA ALA A 122 -2.37 -2.88 -0.17
C ALA A 122 -3.84 -3.05 -0.61
N GLN A 123 -4.71 -2.13 -0.19
CA GLN A 123 -6.12 -2.13 -0.57
C GLN A 123 -6.30 -1.98 -2.09
N LEU A 124 -5.57 -1.05 -2.72
CA LEU A 124 -5.64 -0.89 -4.18
C LEU A 124 -5.22 -2.16 -4.93
N THR A 125 -4.23 -2.87 -4.42
CA THR A 125 -3.75 -4.11 -5.02
C THR A 125 -4.77 -5.24 -4.85
N GLU A 126 -5.39 -5.35 -3.68
CA GLU A 126 -6.47 -6.31 -3.41
C GLU A 126 -7.70 -6.06 -4.31
N ASP A 127 -8.12 -4.80 -4.45
CA ASP A 127 -9.21 -4.39 -5.33
C ASP A 127 -8.94 -4.82 -6.79
N ILE A 128 -7.72 -4.56 -7.29
CA ILE A 128 -7.34 -4.94 -8.66
C ILE A 128 -7.34 -6.46 -8.82
N ILE A 129 -6.78 -7.21 -7.86
CA ILE A 129 -6.80 -8.69 -7.90
C ILE A 129 -8.24 -9.19 -8.00
N PHE A 130 -9.14 -8.67 -7.17
CA PHE A 130 -10.54 -9.05 -7.17
C PHE A 130 -11.20 -8.78 -8.53
N GLN A 131 -11.03 -7.57 -9.06
CA GLN A 131 -11.61 -7.17 -10.33
C GLN A 131 -11.06 -7.99 -11.51
N VAL A 132 -9.75 -8.23 -11.56
CA VAL A 132 -9.12 -9.03 -12.63
C VAL A 132 -9.56 -10.49 -12.56
N ARG A 133 -9.75 -11.04 -11.36
CA ARG A 133 -10.34 -12.38 -11.20
C ARG A 133 -11.78 -12.40 -11.71
N GLY A 134 -12.55 -11.33 -11.49
CA GLY A 134 -13.90 -11.17 -12.03
C GLY A 134 -13.95 -11.19 -13.56
N LEU A 135 -12.89 -10.75 -14.26
CA LEU A 135 -12.80 -10.81 -15.72
C LEU A 135 -12.66 -12.24 -16.27
N ARG A 136 -12.33 -13.21 -15.42
CA ARG A 136 -12.28 -14.62 -15.81
C ARG A 136 -13.68 -15.20 -15.68
N SER A 137 -14.17 -15.88 -16.71
CA SER A 137 -15.43 -16.60 -16.71
C SER A 137 -15.38 -17.92 -15.91
N ASP A 138 -14.37 -18.11 -15.04
CA ASP A 138 -14.21 -19.30 -14.22
C ASP A 138 -15.07 -19.17 -12.93
N GLU A 139 -16.05 -20.05 -12.77
CA GLU A 139 -17.04 -20.17 -11.67
C GLU A 139 -16.49 -20.27 -10.23
N HIS A 140 -15.23 -19.96 -9.95
CA HIS A 140 -14.60 -20.15 -8.64
C HIS A 140 -13.75 -18.95 -8.20
N ALA A 141 -14.28 -17.73 -8.30
CA ALA A 141 -13.73 -16.61 -7.54
C ALA A 141 -14.16 -16.75 -6.07
N PRO A 142 -13.26 -17.07 -5.12
CA PRO A 142 -13.63 -17.05 -3.70
C PRO A 142 -14.09 -15.62 -3.34
N SER A 143 -15.23 -15.52 -2.68
CA SER A 143 -15.75 -14.26 -2.18
C SER A 143 -14.72 -13.60 -1.24
N PRO A 144 -14.60 -12.26 -1.25
CA PRO A 144 -13.70 -11.55 -0.35
C PRO A 144 -14.02 -11.91 1.11
N SER A 145 -13.00 -12.04 1.95
CA SER A 145 -13.16 -12.37 3.38
C SER A 145 -13.93 -11.33 4.20
N TRP A 146 -14.32 -10.22 3.58
CA TRP A 146 -15.13 -9.14 4.15
C TRP A 146 -16.62 -9.25 3.81
N VAL A 147 -17.03 -10.27 3.06
CA VAL A 147 -18.43 -10.66 2.85
C VAL A 147 -18.77 -11.76 3.86
N ASN A 148 -18.76 -11.40 5.14
CA ASN A 148 -19.49 -12.02 6.26
C ASN A 148 -19.32 -11.15 7.51
#